data_AF-A0A7C4EZJ3-F1
#
_entry.id   AF-A0A7C4EZJ3-F1
#
_cell.length_a   1.000
_cell.length_b   1.000
_cell.length_c   1.000
_cell.angle_alpha   90.00
_cell.angle_beta   90.00
_cell.angle_gamma   90.00
#
_symmetry.space_group_name_H-M   'P 1'
#
loop_
_entity.id
_entity.type
_entity.pdbx_description
1 polymer ?
#
loop_
_entity_poly.entity_id
_entity_poly.type
_entity_poly.pdbx_seq_one_letter_code
_entity_poly.pdbx_strand_id
1 'polypeptide(L)'
;MWQKCLRIFLAAAVFFGISFFQSGIVLAAEDTEAVKVVVTEVKQNPNDPSEFQIILNNWIAIRNIRVTKEDGQTTIKYPVYVSRTGRVYPQVKFLTEQAQKAVETAIRTKKASDQESSGLKTFKITGWFKLRGTSSRKVNAEVSFGKAVAVSCGVMEGSRGPWIAWPAHKDEESGRWVKEVYIVDPEIKRTVEKALINKYQSGGEAEEGSSKTKTGGEEW
;
A
#
# COMPACT_ATOMS: atom_id res chain seq x y z
N MET A 1 -70.11 13.26 15.05
CA MET A 1 -71.34 13.37 14.22
C MET A 1 -70.93 13.81 12.82
N TRP A 2 -71.30 13.04 11.79
CA TRP A 2 -71.66 13.42 10.41
C TRP A 2 -70.75 14.39 9.61
N GLN A 3 -70.42 14.24 8.33
CA GLN A 3 -70.76 13.32 7.23
C GLN A 3 -69.65 13.57 6.17
N LYS A 4 -68.96 12.54 5.68
CA LYS A 4 -69.04 12.04 4.28
C LYS A 4 -69.34 13.12 3.22
N CYS A 5 -68.36 13.39 2.36
CA CYS A 5 -68.64 13.64 0.94
C CYS A 5 -67.53 13.07 0.06
N LEU A 6 -67.84 11.87 -0.43
CA LEU A 6 -67.25 11.12 -1.51
C LEU A 6 -67.43 11.88 -2.83
N ARG A 7 -66.36 12.21 -3.55
CA ARG A 7 -66.42 12.38 -5.01
C ARG A 7 -65.20 11.77 -5.68
N ILE A 8 -65.48 10.60 -6.26
CA ILE A 8 -64.73 9.90 -7.28
C ILE A 8 -64.74 10.76 -8.55
N PHE A 9 -63.58 11.03 -9.13
CA PHE A 9 -63.46 11.28 -10.57
C PHE A 9 -62.31 10.45 -11.13
N LEU A 10 -62.70 9.48 -11.95
CA LEU A 10 -61.88 8.74 -12.89
C LEU A 10 -61.25 9.74 -13.88
N ALA A 11 -59.94 9.70 -14.03
CA ALA A 11 -59.27 10.16 -15.25
C ALA A 11 -58.19 9.16 -15.60
N ALA A 12 -58.54 8.26 -16.53
CA ALA A 12 -57.60 7.41 -17.22
C ALA A 12 -56.75 8.29 -18.14
N ALA A 13 -55.45 8.37 -17.88
CA ALA A 13 -54.48 8.93 -18.81
C ALA A 13 -53.38 7.89 -19.03
N VAL A 14 -53.47 7.26 -20.19
CA VAL A 14 -52.47 6.41 -20.82
C VAL A 14 -51.14 7.17 -20.86
N PHE A 15 -50.16 6.74 -20.08
CA PHE A 15 -48.76 7.14 -20.27
C PHE A 15 -47.96 5.94 -20.74
N PHE A 16 -47.60 6.04 -22.02
CA PHE A 16 -46.58 5.32 -22.77
C PHE A 16 -45.49 4.69 -21.88
N GLY A 17 -45.40 3.35 -21.94
CA GLY A 17 -44.27 2.60 -21.42
C GLY A 17 -43.03 2.91 -22.24
N ILE A 18 -42.21 3.85 -21.77
CA ILE A 18 -40.81 3.95 -22.18
C ILE A 18 -40.06 2.95 -21.30
N SER A 19 -39.91 1.73 -21.79
CA SER A 19 -38.95 0.78 -21.24
C SER A 19 -37.56 1.34 -21.51
N PHE A 20 -37.05 2.15 -20.56
CA PHE A 20 -35.62 2.44 -20.48
C PHE A 20 -34.91 1.12 -20.24
N PHE A 21 -34.43 0.49 -21.32
CA PHE A 21 -33.36 -0.50 -21.24
C PHE A 21 -32.15 0.23 -20.67
N GLN A 22 -32.00 0.19 -19.35
CA GLN A 22 -30.72 0.49 -18.73
C GLN A 22 -29.76 -0.60 -19.19
N SER A 23 -29.02 -0.30 -20.25
CA SER A 23 -27.79 -1.00 -20.61
C SER A 23 -26.85 -0.81 -19.43
N GLY A 24 -26.96 -1.71 -18.44
CA GLY A 24 -25.98 -1.82 -17.36
C GLY A 24 -24.66 -2.20 -18.01
N ILE A 25 -23.83 -1.20 -18.28
CA ILE A 25 -22.41 -1.40 -18.55
C ILE A 25 -21.85 -1.94 -17.23
N VAL A 26 -21.81 -3.26 -17.11
CA VAL A 26 -20.99 -3.94 -16.11
C VAL A 26 -19.55 -3.66 -16.55
N LEU A 27 -18.97 -2.59 -16.01
CA LEU A 27 -17.53 -2.41 -16.03
C LEU A 27 -16.95 -3.59 -15.26
N ALA A 28 -16.58 -4.64 -15.99
CA ALA A 28 -15.74 -5.70 -15.46
C ALA A 28 -14.47 -5.03 -14.95
N ALA A 29 -14.34 -4.94 -13.62
CA ALA A 29 -13.08 -4.59 -13.02
C ALA A 29 -12.08 -5.62 -13.52
N GLU A 30 -11.06 -5.20 -14.26
CA GLU A 30 -9.97 -6.08 -14.67
C GLU A 30 -9.35 -6.68 -13.41
N ASP A 31 -9.65 -7.96 -13.18
CA ASP A 31 -9.13 -8.74 -12.08
C ASP A 31 -7.69 -9.13 -12.39
N THR A 32 -6.80 -8.14 -12.36
CA THR A 32 -5.36 -8.38 -12.49
C THR A 32 -4.91 -9.20 -11.29
N GLU A 33 -4.37 -10.39 -11.52
CA GLU A 33 -3.88 -11.24 -10.44
C GLU A 33 -2.76 -10.56 -9.64
N ALA A 34 -2.66 -10.92 -8.36
CA ALA A 34 -1.60 -10.40 -7.50
C ALA A 34 -0.23 -10.88 -8.00
N VAL A 35 0.73 -9.97 -8.06
CA VAL A 35 2.10 -10.28 -8.46
C VAL A 35 2.72 -11.20 -7.40
N LYS A 36 3.36 -12.27 -7.85
CA LYS A 36 4.10 -13.19 -6.99
C LYS A 36 5.22 -12.45 -6.26
N VAL A 37 5.25 -12.58 -4.93
CA VAL A 37 6.29 -12.00 -4.09
C VAL A 37 7.41 -13.01 -3.85
N VAL A 38 8.62 -12.57 -4.15
CA VAL A 38 9.87 -13.30 -3.99
C VAL A 38 10.77 -12.48 -3.07
N VAL A 39 11.36 -13.13 -2.07
CA VAL A 39 12.36 -12.50 -1.21
C VAL A 39 13.72 -12.65 -1.88
N THR A 40 14.25 -11.57 -2.44
CA THR A 40 15.49 -11.59 -3.22
C THR A 40 16.73 -11.39 -2.36
N GLU A 41 16.59 -10.83 -1.16
CA GLU A 41 17.69 -10.69 -0.22
C GLU A 41 17.19 -10.81 1.22
N VAL A 42 17.99 -11.47 2.07
CA VAL A 42 17.80 -11.53 3.52
C VAL A 42 19.11 -11.15 4.19
N LYS A 43 19.08 -10.12 5.03
CA LYS A 43 20.21 -9.63 5.83
C LYS A 43 19.84 -9.69 7.30
N GLN A 44 20.60 -10.44 8.08
CA GLN A 44 20.49 -10.45 9.54
C GLN A 44 21.34 -9.31 10.11
N ASN A 45 20.84 -8.58 11.10
CA ASN A 45 21.62 -7.54 11.77
C ASN A 45 22.76 -8.20 12.57
N PRO A 46 24.04 -7.82 12.34
CA PRO A 46 25.17 -8.43 13.05
C PRO A 46 25.18 -8.10 14.55
N ASN A 47 24.55 -6.99 14.96
CA ASN A 47 24.50 -6.56 16.36
C ASN A 47 23.28 -7.15 17.10
N ASP A 48 22.21 -7.47 16.37
CA ASP A 48 21.00 -8.08 16.93
C ASP A 48 20.55 -9.27 16.05
N PRO A 49 20.85 -10.52 16.45
CA PRO A 49 20.48 -11.69 15.67
C PRO A 49 18.95 -11.90 15.60
N SER A 50 18.15 -11.20 16.40
CA SER A 50 16.69 -11.25 16.30
C SER A 50 16.14 -10.34 15.21
N GLU A 51 16.96 -9.43 14.65
CA GLU A 51 16.53 -8.42 13.69
C GLU A 51 16.97 -8.75 12.26
N PHE A 52 16.05 -8.59 11.33
CA PHE A 52 16.23 -8.89 9.91
C PHE A 52 15.83 -7.71 9.03
N GLN A 53 16.52 -7.62 7.90
CA GLN A 53 16.14 -6.87 6.72
C GLN A 53 15.87 -7.85 5.58
N ILE A 54 14.83 -7.58 4.81
CA ILE A 54 14.54 -8.31 3.57
C ILE A 54 14.39 -7.35 2.39
N ILE A 55 14.66 -7.84 1.19
CA ILE A 55 14.30 -7.17 -0.06
C ILE A 55 13.31 -8.06 -0.80
N LEU A 56 12.16 -7.51 -1.16
CA LEU A 56 11.14 -8.16 -1.97
C LEU A 56 11.36 -7.76 -3.42
N ASN A 57 11.22 -8.68 -4.38
CA ASN A 57 11.30 -8.48 -5.85
C ASN A 57 12.31 -7.41 -6.33
N ASN A 58 13.45 -7.26 -5.66
CA ASN A 58 14.44 -6.20 -5.91
C ASN A 58 13.94 -4.74 -5.84
N TRP A 59 12.74 -4.46 -5.34
CA TRP A 59 12.16 -3.10 -5.35
C TRP A 59 11.86 -2.51 -3.98
N ILE A 60 11.62 -3.30 -2.94
CA ILE A 60 11.14 -2.83 -1.64
C ILE A 60 11.97 -3.51 -0.57
N ALA A 61 12.67 -2.71 0.23
CA ALA A 61 13.38 -3.17 1.41
C ALA A 61 12.54 -2.90 2.66
N ILE A 62 12.44 -3.91 3.51
CA ILE A 62 11.80 -3.82 4.83
C ILE A 62 12.86 -4.19 5.87
N ARG A 63 13.12 -3.30 6.81
CA ARG A 63 14.07 -3.45 7.93
C ARG A 63 13.31 -3.67 9.23
N ASN A 64 14.04 -3.87 10.32
CA ASN A 64 13.48 -3.97 11.68
C ASN A 64 12.44 -5.08 11.83
N ILE A 65 12.59 -6.17 11.09
CA ILE A 65 11.74 -7.34 11.26
C ILE A 65 12.30 -8.15 12.42
N ARG A 66 11.56 -8.24 13.53
CA ARG A 66 12.02 -8.89 14.74
C ARG A 66 11.45 -10.29 14.86
N VAL A 67 12.29 -11.24 15.25
CA VAL A 67 11.93 -12.63 15.49
C VAL A 67 12.02 -12.90 16.99
N THR A 68 10.86 -13.10 17.63
CA THR A 68 10.78 -13.43 19.06
C THR A 68 10.36 -14.89 19.21
N LYS A 69 10.98 -15.62 20.15
CA LYS A 69 10.60 -16.99 20.51
C LYS A 69 9.94 -16.96 21.88
N GLU A 70 8.64 -17.15 21.91
CA GLU A 70 7.82 -17.17 23.14
C GLU A 70 7.15 -18.56 23.20
N ASP A 71 7.28 -19.28 24.31
CA ASP A 71 6.66 -20.60 24.54
C ASP A 71 6.89 -21.65 23.44
N GLY A 72 8.09 -21.64 22.84
CA GLY A 72 8.45 -22.53 21.73
C GLY A 72 7.87 -22.13 20.37
N GLN A 73 7.02 -21.09 20.32
CA GLN A 73 6.49 -20.50 19.11
C GLN A 73 7.38 -19.35 18.62
N THR A 74 7.76 -19.40 17.34
CA THR A 74 8.47 -18.31 16.68
C THR A 74 7.47 -17.31 16.12
N THR A 75 7.50 -16.09 16.63
CA THR A 75 6.64 -14.96 16.20
C THR A 75 7.49 -13.94 15.46
N ILE A 76 7.04 -13.56 14.25
CA ILE A 76 7.69 -12.56 13.41
C ILE A 76 6.90 -11.25 13.56
N LYS A 77 7.56 -10.19 14.03
CA LYS A 77 7.00 -8.86 14.26
C LYS A 77 7.55 -7.90 13.20
N TYR A 78 6.65 -7.31 12.43
CA TYR A 78 6.98 -6.32 11.40
C TYR A 78 7.03 -4.90 11.97
N PRO A 79 7.63 -3.93 11.25
CA PRO A 79 7.65 -2.53 11.67
C PRO A 79 6.25 -1.97 11.92
N VAL A 80 6.10 -1.31 13.07
CA VAL A 80 4.87 -0.66 13.49
C VAL A 80 5.16 0.75 13.97
N TYR A 81 4.25 1.67 13.68
CA TYR A 81 4.25 2.98 14.30
C TYR A 81 3.33 2.97 15.51
N VAL A 82 3.85 3.32 16.68
CA VAL A 82 3.05 3.53 17.90
C VAL A 82 2.88 5.03 18.10
N SER A 83 1.63 5.50 18.06
CA SER A 83 1.34 6.90 18.33
C SER A 83 1.52 7.26 19.80
N ARG A 84 1.58 8.56 20.11
CA ARG A 84 1.67 9.07 21.49
C ARG A 84 0.54 8.58 22.40
N THR A 85 -0.62 8.26 21.84
CA THR A 85 -1.77 7.73 22.60
C THR A 85 -1.76 6.21 22.74
N GLY A 86 -0.68 5.54 22.32
CA GLY A 86 -0.54 4.09 22.39
C GLY A 86 -1.22 3.33 21.24
N ARG A 87 -1.89 4.01 20.30
CA ARG A 87 -2.47 3.32 19.13
C ARG A 87 -1.36 2.82 18.21
N VAL A 88 -1.46 1.54 17.81
CA VAL A 88 -0.51 0.85 16.93
C VAL A 88 -1.01 0.89 15.50
N TYR A 89 -0.14 1.31 14.58
CA TYR A 89 -0.41 1.39 13.15
C TYR A 89 0.63 0.53 12.41
N PRO A 90 0.20 -0.58 11.78
CA PRO A 90 1.09 -1.38 10.93
C PRO A 90 1.64 -0.55 9.78
N GLN A 91 2.96 -0.54 9.60
CA GLN A 91 3.57 0.17 8.49
C GLN A 91 3.62 -0.67 7.21
N VAL A 92 3.62 -1.99 7.36
CA VAL A 92 3.60 -2.97 6.27
C VAL A 92 2.44 -3.95 6.51
N LYS A 93 1.71 -4.29 5.43
CA LYS A 93 0.68 -5.33 5.42
C LYS A 93 0.91 -6.26 4.24
N PHE A 94 0.88 -7.56 4.48
CA PHE A 94 0.84 -8.56 3.40
C PHE A 94 -0.62 -8.79 3.03
N LEU A 95 -0.97 -8.55 1.77
CA LEU A 95 -2.32 -8.67 1.25
C LEU A 95 -2.63 -10.09 0.76
N THR A 96 -1.59 -10.89 0.51
CA THR A 96 -1.72 -12.28 0.07
C THR A 96 -0.98 -13.22 1.02
N GLU A 97 -1.56 -14.40 1.25
CA GLU A 97 -0.88 -15.45 2.02
C GLU A 97 0.44 -15.89 1.37
N GLN A 98 0.49 -15.87 0.04
CA GLN A 98 1.69 -16.19 -0.72
C GLN A 98 2.85 -15.27 -0.30
N ALA A 99 2.61 -13.95 -0.25
CA ALA A 99 3.63 -12.99 0.13
C ALA A 99 4.06 -13.16 1.58
N GLN A 100 3.10 -13.36 2.49
CA GLN A 100 3.39 -13.58 3.90
C GLN A 100 4.23 -14.85 4.11
N LYS A 101 3.81 -16.00 3.55
CA LYS A 101 4.53 -17.28 3.66
C LYS A 101 5.92 -17.22 3.05
N ALA A 102 6.10 -16.53 1.92
CA ALA A 102 7.41 -16.34 1.31
C ALA A 102 8.37 -15.59 2.26
N VAL A 103 7.90 -14.50 2.89
CA VAL A 103 8.67 -13.73 3.85
C VAL A 103 8.98 -14.52 5.11
N GLU A 104 7.98 -15.18 5.70
CA GLU A 104 8.18 -15.98 6.92
C GLU A 104 9.16 -17.13 6.67
N THR A 105 9.07 -17.80 5.52
CA THR A 105 9.99 -18.86 5.14
C THR A 105 11.41 -18.32 5.00
N ALA A 106 11.60 -17.22 4.26
CA ALA A 106 12.92 -16.62 4.04
C ALA A 106 13.59 -16.17 5.36
N ILE A 107 12.81 -15.63 6.30
CA ILE A 107 13.32 -15.24 7.63
C ILE A 107 13.69 -16.48 8.45
N ARG A 108 12.83 -17.51 8.47
CA ARG A 108 13.08 -18.76 9.22
C ARG A 108 14.30 -19.51 8.70
N THR A 109 14.48 -19.56 7.37
CA THR A 109 15.61 -20.24 6.73
C THR A 109 16.86 -19.36 6.63
N LYS A 110 16.71 -18.04 6.85
CA LYS A 110 17.74 -17.02 6.64
C LYS A 110 18.28 -16.98 5.21
N LYS A 111 17.49 -17.46 4.24
CA LYS A 111 17.90 -17.57 2.83
C LYS A 111 16.94 -16.80 1.94
N ALA A 112 17.51 -16.13 0.94
CA ALA A 112 16.74 -15.61 -0.19
C ALA A 112 16.17 -16.76 -1.03
N SER A 113 15.18 -16.45 -1.85
CA SER A 113 14.62 -17.37 -2.82
C SER A 113 15.52 -17.44 -4.06
N ASP A 114 15.73 -18.65 -4.60
CA ASP A 114 16.47 -18.88 -5.84
C ASP A 114 15.65 -18.50 -7.10
N GLN A 115 14.35 -18.24 -6.94
CA GLN A 115 13.48 -17.81 -8.04
C GLN A 115 13.80 -16.39 -8.49
N GLU A 116 13.81 -16.16 -9.80
CA GLU A 116 13.90 -14.83 -10.36
C GLU A 116 12.66 -14.00 -10.01
N SER A 117 12.86 -12.71 -9.71
CA SER A 117 11.76 -11.80 -9.45
C SER A 117 10.98 -11.53 -10.73
N SER A 118 9.71 -11.93 -10.79
CA SER A 118 8.83 -11.60 -11.93
C SER A 118 8.66 -10.08 -12.02
N GLY A 119 9.20 -9.46 -13.07
CA GLY A 119 9.44 -8.02 -13.24
C GLY A 119 8.23 -7.11 -13.42
N LEU A 120 7.04 -7.49 -12.94
CA LEU A 120 5.86 -6.60 -12.99
C LEU A 120 5.87 -5.63 -11.81
N LYS A 121 6.44 -4.45 -12.08
CA LYS A 121 6.54 -3.36 -11.11
C LYS A 121 5.28 -2.49 -11.13
N THR A 122 4.17 -3.04 -10.64
CA THR A 122 2.88 -2.32 -10.54
C THR A 122 2.64 -1.82 -9.13
N PHE A 123 2.03 -0.63 -9.01
CA PHE A 123 1.60 -0.10 -7.71
C PHE A 123 0.25 0.61 -7.81
N LYS A 124 -0.45 0.69 -6.68
CA LYS A 124 -1.73 1.38 -6.54
C LYS A 124 -1.81 2.10 -5.20
N ILE A 125 -2.27 3.34 -5.22
CA ILE A 125 -2.55 4.09 -3.99
C ILE A 125 -3.91 3.62 -3.44
N THR A 126 -3.89 2.75 -2.44
CA THR A 126 -5.08 2.11 -1.86
C THR A 126 -5.70 2.91 -0.72
N GLY A 127 -4.87 3.64 0.04
CA GLY A 127 -5.31 4.45 1.17
C GLY A 127 -4.98 5.92 0.97
N TRP A 128 -5.93 6.79 1.32
CA TRP A 128 -5.73 8.24 1.27
C TRP A 128 -6.53 8.96 2.35
N PHE A 129 -5.84 9.43 3.38
CA PHE A 129 -6.45 10.10 4.53
C PHE A 129 -5.81 11.46 4.78
N LYS A 130 -6.56 12.54 4.48
CA LYS A 130 -6.12 13.91 4.75
C LYS A 130 -6.19 14.19 6.25
N LEU A 131 -5.09 14.68 6.80
CA LEU A 131 -4.97 15.10 8.19
C LEU A 131 -5.37 16.57 8.31
N ARG A 132 -6.12 16.87 9.37
CA ARG A 132 -6.42 18.25 9.76
C ARG A 132 -5.40 18.68 10.80
N GLY A 133 -4.79 19.85 10.60
CA GLY A 133 -3.87 20.43 11.59
C GLY A 133 -2.70 21.20 10.99
N THR A 134 -1.90 21.79 11.88
CA THR A 134 -0.72 22.60 11.57
C THR A 134 0.55 21.77 11.39
N SER A 135 0.51 20.44 11.59
CA SER A 135 1.66 19.57 11.38
C SER A 135 2.14 19.62 9.93
N SER A 136 3.44 19.38 9.73
CA SER A 136 4.02 19.22 8.39
C SER A 136 3.45 18.00 7.67
N ARG A 137 3.08 16.92 8.38
CA ARG A 137 2.37 15.79 7.78
C ARG A 137 0.93 16.18 7.45
N LYS A 138 0.55 16.10 6.17
CA LYS A 138 -0.78 16.49 5.67
C LYS A 138 -1.63 15.32 5.22
N VAL A 139 -1.03 14.21 4.80
CA VAL A 139 -1.77 13.02 4.36
C VAL A 139 -1.10 11.76 4.89
N ASN A 140 -1.91 10.81 5.32
CA ASN A 140 -1.53 9.40 5.43
C ASN A 140 -1.99 8.68 4.18
N ALA A 141 -1.06 8.05 3.48
CA ALA A 141 -1.32 7.28 2.28
C ALA A 141 -0.92 5.83 2.50
N GLU A 142 -1.53 4.92 1.73
CA GLU A 142 -1.13 3.52 1.67
C GLU A 142 -0.92 3.16 0.20
N VAL A 143 0.24 2.56 -0.09
CA VAL A 143 0.63 2.15 -1.45
C VAL A 143 0.74 0.64 -1.48
N SER A 144 -0.09 0.01 -2.30
CA SER A 144 -0.04 -1.42 -2.59
C SER A 144 0.87 -1.66 -3.78
N PHE A 145 1.82 -2.57 -3.62
CA PHE A 145 2.75 -3.03 -4.63
C PHE A 145 2.34 -4.43 -5.09
N GLY A 146 2.07 -4.56 -6.39
CA GLY A 146 1.67 -5.83 -7.00
C GLY A 146 0.42 -6.48 -6.40
N LYS A 147 -0.47 -5.71 -5.75
CA LYS A 147 -1.61 -6.22 -4.95
C LYS A 147 -1.22 -7.22 -3.86
N ALA A 148 0.06 -7.29 -3.48
CA ALA A 148 0.58 -8.31 -2.57
C ALA A 148 1.14 -7.72 -1.26
N VAL A 149 1.71 -6.51 -1.31
CA VAL A 149 2.26 -5.83 -0.14
C VAL A 149 1.79 -4.38 -0.11
N ALA A 150 1.20 -3.95 1.00
CA ALA A 150 0.83 -2.55 1.23
C ALA A 150 1.77 -1.89 2.23
N VAL A 151 2.25 -0.70 1.90
CA VAL A 151 3.14 0.11 2.73
C VAL A 151 2.46 1.44 3.05
N SER A 152 2.42 1.80 4.32
CA SER A 152 1.93 3.11 4.78
C SER A 152 3.01 4.17 4.58
N CYS A 153 2.65 5.33 4.04
CA CYS A 153 3.55 6.48 3.91
C CYS A 153 2.82 7.80 4.24
N GLY A 154 3.57 8.90 4.31
CA GLY A 154 3.02 10.22 4.59
C GLY A 154 3.38 11.22 3.49
N VAL A 155 2.43 12.10 3.15
CA VAL A 155 2.76 13.32 2.40
C VAL A 155 3.06 14.42 3.41
N MET A 156 4.26 14.95 3.33
CA MET A 156 4.79 16.01 4.17
C MET A 156 4.84 17.31 3.39
N GLU A 157 4.53 18.42 4.04
CA GLU A 157 4.68 19.76 3.51
C GLU A 157 5.88 20.44 4.18
N GLY A 158 6.73 21.06 3.37
CA GLY A 158 7.90 21.80 3.83
C GLY A 158 8.14 23.02 2.95
N SER A 159 9.17 23.81 3.29
CA SER A 159 9.49 25.06 2.59
C SER A 159 9.86 24.88 1.12
N ARG A 160 10.32 23.68 0.71
CA ARG A 160 10.66 23.33 -0.67
C ARG A 160 9.52 22.58 -1.41
N GLY A 161 8.31 22.59 -0.84
CA GLY A 161 7.16 21.88 -1.38
C GLY A 161 6.92 20.51 -0.73
N PRO A 162 5.93 19.77 -1.24
CA PRO A 162 5.54 18.48 -0.67
C PRO A 162 6.59 17.39 -0.97
N TRP A 163 6.78 16.48 -0.03
CA TRP A 163 7.67 15.32 -0.17
C TRP A 163 7.08 14.10 0.53
N ILE A 164 7.56 12.90 0.15
CA ILE A 164 7.03 11.63 0.68
C ILE A 164 7.90 11.12 1.82
N ALA A 165 7.29 10.96 2.99
CA ALA A 165 7.89 10.30 4.14
C ALA A 165 7.55 8.81 4.13
N TRP A 166 8.54 7.98 3.84
CA TRP A 166 8.48 6.54 4.03
C TRP A 166 8.63 6.17 5.52
N PRO A 167 8.13 4.99 5.93
CA PRO A 167 8.28 4.47 7.29
C PRO A 167 9.70 4.55 7.82
N ALA A 168 9.82 5.19 8.98
CA ALA A 168 11.07 5.36 9.70
C ALA A 168 10.74 5.56 11.18
N HIS A 169 11.65 5.11 12.04
CA HIS A 169 11.63 5.39 13.46
C HIS A 169 12.84 6.24 13.84
N LYS A 170 12.73 6.94 14.96
CA LYS A 170 13.85 7.63 15.56
C LYS A 170 14.54 6.64 16.49
N ASP A 171 15.81 6.37 16.24
CA ASP A 171 16.65 5.65 17.17
C ASP A 171 16.88 6.52 18.42
N GLU A 172 16.56 5.98 19.59
CA GLU A 172 16.64 6.71 20.86
C GLU A 172 18.09 6.91 21.30
N GLU A 173 18.99 6.00 20.95
CA GLU A 173 20.40 6.07 21.33
C GLU A 173 21.15 7.09 20.48
N SER A 174 21.07 6.98 19.15
CA SER A 174 21.78 7.91 18.25
C SER A 174 21.01 9.19 17.94
N GLY A 175 19.71 9.23 18.25
CA GLY A 175 18.80 10.32 17.85
C GLY A 175 18.53 10.39 16.34
N ARG A 176 19.08 9.47 15.54
CA ARG A 176 18.97 9.48 14.07
C ARG A 176 17.68 8.80 13.61
N TRP A 177 17.18 9.24 12.47
CA TRP A 177 16.05 8.57 11.82
C TRP A 177 16.55 7.38 11.00
N VAL A 178 16.08 6.19 11.36
CA VAL A 178 16.40 4.94 10.67
C VAL A 178 15.20 4.52 9.84
N LYS A 179 15.43 4.31 8.54
CA LYS A 179 14.38 3.90 7.59
C LYS A 179 13.97 2.47 7.87
N GLU A 180 12.68 2.24 8.06
CA GLU A 180 12.11 0.90 8.25
C GLU A 180 11.66 0.32 6.92
N VAL A 181 11.16 1.16 6.01
CA VAL A 181 10.80 0.74 4.66
C VAL A 181 11.33 1.75 3.65
N TYR A 182 11.90 1.27 2.55
CA TYR A 182 12.30 2.11 1.43
C TYR A 182 12.24 1.36 0.11
N ILE A 183 11.98 2.10 -0.96
CA ILE A 183 12.03 1.58 -2.32
C ILE A 183 13.50 1.56 -2.77
N VAL A 184 13.98 0.37 -3.14
CA VAL A 184 15.35 0.12 -3.61
C VAL A 184 15.52 0.60 -5.04
N ASP A 185 14.52 0.33 -5.89
CA ASP A 185 14.53 0.73 -7.29
C ASP A 185 14.25 2.24 -7.42
N PRO A 186 15.20 3.04 -7.94
CA PRO A 186 15.05 4.48 -8.05
C PRO A 186 13.97 4.91 -9.05
N GLU A 187 13.70 4.12 -10.09
CA GLU A 187 12.67 4.44 -11.09
C GLU A 187 11.28 4.28 -10.47
N ILE A 188 11.06 3.17 -9.76
CA ILE A 188 9.82 2.93 -9.01
C ILE A 188 9.62 3.99 -7.96
N LYS A 189 10.69 4.32 -7.22
CA LYS A 189 10.63 5.34 -6.19
C LYS A 189 10.15 6.67 -6.77
N ARG A 190 10.78 7.14 -7.85
CA ARG A 190 10.39 8.39 -8.51
C ARG A 190 8.95 8.36 -9.01
N THR A 191 8.53 7.25 -9.60
CA THR A 191 7.19 7.09 -10.17
C THR A 191 6.11 7.12 -9.08
N VAL A 192 6.32 6.36 -8.00
CA VAL A 192 5.41 6.32 -6.85
C VAL A 192 5.34 7.68 -6.16
N GLU A 193 6.49 8.30 -5.88
CA GLU A 193 6.53 9.59 -5.18
C GLU A 193 5.89 10.69 -6.02
N LYS A 194 6.12 10.70 -7.34
CA LYS A 194 5.46 11.64 -8.26
C LYS A 194 3.94 11.43 -8.27
N ALA A 195 3.45 10.19 -8.37
CA ALA A 195 2.02 9.90 -8.34
C ALA A 195 1.35 10.35 -7.02
N LEU A 196 2.01 10.13 -5.88
CA LEU A 196 1.53 10.59 -4.58
C LEU A 196 1.47 12.13 -4.49
N ILE A 197 2.50 12.82 -4.98
CA ILE A 197 2.55 14.30 -4.99
C ILE A 197 1.50 14.87 -5.94
N ASN A 198 1.36 14.31 -7.14
CA ASN A 198 0.34 14.72 -8.10
C ASN A 198 -1.06 14.57 -7.51
N LYS A 199 -1.37 13.42 -6.91
CA LYS A 199 -2.65 13.18 -6.22
C LYS A 199 -2.89 14.15 -5.06
N TYR A 200 -1.83 14.55 -4.37
CA TYR A 200 -1.92 15.57 -3.32
C TYR A 200 -2.28 16.95 -3.89
N GLN A 201 -1.59 17.36 -4.95
CA GLN A 201 -1.79 18.66 -5.59
C GLN A 201 -3.12 18.77 -6.34
N SER A 202 -3.62 17.67 -6.93
CA SER A 202 -4.93 17.62 -7.62
C SER A 202 -6.12 17.57 -6.67
N GLY A 203 -5.91 17.56 -5.36
CA GLY A 203 -7.00 17.51 -4.38
C GLY A 203 -7.54 16.10 -4.09
N GLY A 204 -6.96 15.04 -4.67
CA GLY A 204 -7.23 13.65 -4.28
C GLY A 204 -7.75 12.72 -5.38
N GLU A 205 -7.81 13.17 -6.64
CA GLU A 205 -8.14 12.31 -7.78
C GLU A 205 -7.04 11.26 -8.01
N ALA A 206 -7.42 9.99 -8.14
CA ALA A 206 -6.49 8.86 -8.14
C ALA A 206 -5.93 8.58 -9.54
N GLU A 207 -4.61 8.50 -9.68
CA GLU A 207 -3.94 7.93 -10.84
C GLU A 207 -3.37 6.54 -10.47
N GLU A 208 -3.65 5.54 -11.29
CA GLU A 208 -2.94 4.25 -11.26
C GLU A 208 -1.66 4.36 -12.07
N GLY A 209 -0.54 3.85 -11.53
CA GLY A 209 0.78 3.97 -12.14
C GLY A 209 1.39 2.60 -12.42
N SER A 210 1.95 2.43 -13.61
CA SER A 210 2.81 1.29 -13.96
C SER A 210 4.08 1.81 -14.58
N SER A 211 5.25 1.40 -14.06
CA SER A 211 6.51 1.65 -14.75
C SER A 211 6.68 0.57 -15.82
N LYS A 212 6.72 0.95 -17.09
CA LYS A 212 7.15 0.03 -18.16
C LYS A 212 8.68 0.05 -18.19
N THR A 213 9.31 -1.01 -17.68
CA THR A 213 10.75 -1.20 -17.90
C THR A 213 10.96 -1.43 -19.40
N LYS A 214 11.70 -0.55 -20.08
CA LYS A 214 12.26 -0.89 -21.40
C LYS A 214 13.27 -2.00 -21.15
N THR A 215 12.92 -3.23 -21.51
CA THR A 215 13.89 -4.32 -21.66
C THR A 215 14.83 -3.90 -22.79
N GLY A 216 15.98 -3.33 -22.44
CA GLY A 216 17.04 -3.03 -23.41
C GLY A 216 17.57 -4.34 -23.93
N GLY A 217 17.27 -4.66 -25.18
CA GLY A 217 18.04 -5.61 -25.96
C GLY A 217 19.38 -4.95 -26.29
N GLU A 218 20.44 -5.40 -25.63
CA GLU A 218 21.79 -5.32 -26.19
C GLU A 218 21.96 -6.56 -27.06
N GLU A 219 21.80 -6.37 -28.38
CA GLU A 219 22.44 -7.23 -29.38
C GLU A 219 23.91 -6.81 -29.47
N TRP A 220 24.78 -7.80 -29.18
CA TRP A 220 26.21 -7.98 -29.50
C TRP A 220 27.09 -6.77 -29.83
#